data_AF-A0A503DRL7-F1
#
_entry.id   AF-A0A503DRL7-F1
#
_cell.length_a   1.000
_cell.length_b   1.000
_cell.length_c   1.000
_cell.angle_alpha   90.00
_cell.angle_beta   90.00
_cell.angle_gamma   90.00
#
_symmetry.space_group_name_H-M   'P 1'
#
loop_
_entity.id
_entity.type
_entity.pdbx_description
1 polymer ?
#
loop_
_entity_poly.entity_id
_entity_poly.type
_entity_poly.pdbx_seq_one_letter_code
_entity_poly.pdbx_strand_id
1 'polypeptide(L)'
;MKIAVGLAMSALAATMAGCATSPVDYGASLSQQDQKWASPQCQQARAAASDYAVREKTHPGWEFVALGPYGLGIIAATKEHEQKQRKLLARDVHLQCSSLPLPKELQGDLGASGPGKAQYP
;
A
#
# COMPACT_ATOMS: atom_id res chain seq x y z
N MET A 1 11.98 -5.91 -48.40
CA MET A 1 11.44 -4.69 -47.77
C MET A 1 10.10 -5.09 -47.14
N LYS A 2 10.08 -5.53 -45.88
CA LYS A 2 9.82 -4.72 -44.67
C LYS A 2 8.41 -4.10 -44.65
N ILE A 3 7.45 -4.81 -44.05
CA ILE A 3 6.49 -4.18 -43.12
C ILE A 3 6.41 -5.11 -41.91
N ALA A 4 7.07 -4.65 -40.86
CA ALA A 4 7.12 -5.26 -39.55
C ALA A 4 5.97 -4.72 -38.68
N VAL A 5 5.78 -5.36 -37.53
CA VAL A 5 5.06 -4.87 -36.35
C VAL A 5 3.55 -5.07 -36.39
N GLY A 6 3.14 -6.28 -36.00
CA GLY A 6 1.79 -6.57 -35.53
C GLY A 6 1.83 -6.77 -34.01
N LEU A 7 1.04 -5.95 -33.31
CA LEU A 7 0.60 -6.11 -31.92
C LEU A 7 1.68 -5.92 -30.83
N ALA A 8 1.98 -4.64 -30.58
CA ALA A 8 2.43 -4.19 -29.27
C ALA A 8 1.33 -4.51 -28.24
N MET A 9 1.48 -5.63 -27.53
CA MET A 9 0.74 -5.90 -26.30
C MET A 9 1.24 -5.01 -25.17
N SER A 10 0.29 -4.59 -24.33
CA SER A 10 0.46 -3.92 -23.03
C SER A 10 0.95 -2.47 -23.03
N ALA A 11 0.09 -1.56 -23.54
CA ALA A 11 -0.02 -0.24 -22.94
C ALA A 11 -0.72 -0.37 -21.58
N LEU A 12 0.03 -0.63 -20.50
CA LEU A 12 -0.49 -0.37 -19.15
C LEU A 12 -0.32 1.12 -18.87
N ALA A 13 -1.43 1.84 -18.96
CA ALA A 13 -1.54 3.22 -18.54
C ALA A 13 -1.20 3.34 -17.05
N ALA A 14 0.01 3.84 -16.73
CA ALA A 14 0.32 4.37 -15.42
C ALA A 14 -0.13 5.83 -15.36
N THR A 15 -1.42 6.05 -15.07
CA THR A 15 -1.90 7.36 -14.66
C THR A 15 -1.31 7.68 -13.29
N MET A 16 -0.15 8.34 -13.27
CA MET A 16 0.47 8.89 -12.05
C MET A 16 -0.28 10.14 -11.59
N ALA A 17 -1.53 9.97 -11.17
CA ALA A 17 -2.17 10.92 -10.27
C ALA A 17 -1.81 10.50 -8.84
N GLY A 18 -0.66 10.95 -8.32
CA GLY A 18 -0.29 10.81 -6.89
C GLY A 18 -0.50 9.42 -6.27
N CYS A 19 -0.13 8.35 -6.99
CA CYS A 19 -0.48 6.97 -6.69
C CYS A 19 0.08 6.47 -5.35
N ALA A 20 -0.71 6.64 -4.29
CA ALA A 20 -0.56 5.83 -3.09
C ALA A 20 -0.87 4.37 -3.47
N THR A 21 0.15 3.61 -3.89
CA THR A 21 0.01 2.19 -4.23
C THR A 21 -0.67 1.48 -3.08
N SER A 22 -1.79 0.81 -3.36
CA SER A 22 -2.45 0.05 -2.30
C SER A 22 -1.54 -1.12 -1.92
N PRO A 23 -1.54 -1.55 -0.65
CA PRO A 23 -0.69 -2.67 -0.23
C PRO A 23 -1.01 -3.97 -1.01
N VAL A 24 -2.23 -4.11 -1.53
CA VAL A 24 -2.65 -5.21 -2.40
C VAL A 24 -2.03 -5.10 -3.79
N ASP A 25 -2.09 -3.91 -4.40
CA ASP A 25 -1.51 -3.67 -5.74
C ASP A 25 0.02 -3.81 -5.69
N TYR A 26 0.64 -3.37 -4.61
CA TYR A 26 2.06 -3.59 -4.37
C TYR A 26 2.38 -5.09 -4.27
N GLY A 27 1.61 -5.85 -3.50
CA GLY A 27 1.77 -7.30 -3.42
C GLY A 27 1.59 -7.99 -4.78
N ALA A 28 0.66 -7.51 -5.62
CA ALA A 28 0.44 -8.03 -6.98
C ALA A 28 1.59 -7.70 -7.94
N SER A 29 2.36 -6.64 -7.67
CA SER A 29 3.56 -6.29 -8.45
C SER A 29 4.78 -7.15 -8.14
N LEU A 30 4.74 -7.93 -7.05
CA LEU A 30 5.84 -8.82 -6.66
C LEU A 30 5.91 -10.06 -7.58
N SER A 31 7.11 -10.64 -7.69
CA SER A 31 7.32 -11.84 -8.49
C SER A 31 6.63 -13.05 -7.87
N GLN A 32 5.68 -13.63 -8.61
CA GLN A 32 5.01 -14.88 -8.24
C GLN A 32 5.94 -16.11 -8.31
N GLN A 33 7.11 -15.96 -8.94
CA GLN A 33 8.14 -16.99 -9.07
C GLN A 33 9.11 -17.01 -7.88
N ASP A 34 9.03 -16.04 -6.96
CA ASP A 34 9.87 -16.05 -5.75
C ASP A 34 9.51 -17.25 -4.86
N GLN A 35 10.51 -17.95 -4.33
CA GLN A 35 10.31 -19.10 -3.44
C GLN A 35 9.44 -18.73 -2.23
N LYS A 36 9.53 -17.48 -1.75
CA LYS A 36 8.77 -16.98 -0.61
C LYS A 36 7.31 -16.68 -0.94
N TRP A 37 6.96 -16.55 -2.23
CA TRP A 37 5.59 -16.27 -2.67
C TRP A 37 4.59 -17.34 -2.21
N ALA A 38 4.99 -18.60 -2.26
CA ALA A 38 4.16 -19.73 -1.84
C ALA A 38 4.16 -19.97 -0.32
N SER A 39 4.96 -19.21 0.44
CA SER A 39 5.05 -19.39 1.90
C SER A 39 3.73 -18.98 2.60
N PRO A 40 3.38 -19.63 3.73
CA PRO A 40 2.20 -19.26 4.50
C PRO A 40 2.30 -17.83 5.06
N GLN A 41 3.51 -17.36 5.35
CA GLN A 41 3.78 -16.00 5.83
C GLN A 41 3.42 -14.95 4.76
N CYS A 42 3.80 -15.20 3.51
CA CYS A 42 3.42 -14.34 2.39
C CYS A 42 1.91 -14.35 2.13
N GLN A 43 1.25 -15.51 2.26
CA GLN A 43 -0.20 -15.60 2.12
C GLN A 43 -0.91 -14.78 3.20
N GLN A 44 -0.45 -14.87 4.45
CA GLN A 44 -1.00 -14.10 5.57
C GLN A 44 -0.77 -12.60 5.40
N ALA A 45 0.42 -12.17 4.97
CA ALA A 45 0.71 -10.76 4.72
C ALA A 45 -0.20 -10.20 3.60
N ARG A 46 -0.41 -10.96 2.52
CA ARG A 46 -1.32 -10.57 1.43
C ARG A 46 -2.79 -10.53 1.89
N ALA A 47 -3.22 -11.48 2.71
CA ALA A 47 -4.55 -11.46 3.31
C ALA A 47 -4.74 -10.21 4.20
N ALA A 48 -3.77 -9.89 5.06
CA ALA A 48 -3.81 -8.69 5.90
C ALA A 48 -3.84 -7.39 5.07
N ALA A 49 -3.07 -7.33 3.97
CA ALA A 49 -3.13 -6.22 3.02
C ALA A 49 -4.52 -6.09 2.36
N SER A 50 -5.15 -7.21 1.99
CA SER A 50 -6.50 -7.22 1.42
C SER A 50 -7.57 -6.79 2.43
N ASP A 51 -7.49 -7.27 3.67
CA ASP A 51 -8.40 -6.89 4.75
C ASP A 51 -8.30 -5.40 5.06
N TYR A 52 -7.08 -4.85 5.06
CA TYR A 52 -6.87 -3.42 5.23
C TYR A 52 -7.50 -2.61 4.09
N ALA A 53 -7.30 -3.03 2.83
CA ALA A 53 -7.89 -2.36 1.67
C ALA A 53 -9.43 -2.37 1.70
N VAL A 54 -10.05 -3.41 2.27
CA VAL A 54 -11.50 -3.44 2.52
C VAL A 54 -11.86 -2.45 3.62
N ARG A 55 -11.19 -2.48 4.78
CA ARG A 55 -11.47 -1.57 5.91
C ARG A 55 -11.36 -0.09 5.52
N GLU A 56 -10.34 0.25 4.76
CA GLU A 56 -10.11 1.61 4.27
C GLU A 56 -11.23 2.10 3.33
N LYS A 57 -11.81 1.21 2.52
CA LYS A 57 -12.97 1.54 1.69
C LYS A 57 -14.25 1.69 2.50
N THR A 58 -14.41 0.91 3.56
CA THR A 58 -15.59 0.95 4.44
C THR A 58 -15.62 2.21 5.29
N HIS A 59 -14.46 2.71 5.74
CA HIS A 59 -14.34 3.88 6.60
C HIS A 59 -13.42 4.94 5.98
N PRO A 60 -13.80 5.60 4.87
CA PRO A 60 -12.89 6.51 4.18
C PRO A 60 -12.78 7.88 4.86
N GLY A 61 -13.45 8.10 6.00
CA GLY A 61 -13.45 9.35 6.76
C GLY A 61 -14.58 10.32 6.39
N TRP A 62 -15.51 9.92 5.52
CA TRP A 62 -16.64 10.78 5.11
C TRP A 62 -17.57 11.11 6.27
N GLU A 63 -17.62 10.25 7.29
CA GLU A 63 -18.40 10.42 8.50
C GLU A 63 -18.04 11.72 9.24
N PHE A 64 -16.79 12.16 9.14
CA PHE A 64 -16.31 13.39 9.78
C PHE A 64 -16.71 14.66 9.02
N VAL A 65 -17.16 14.55 7.76
CA VAL A 65 -17.69 15.70 7.00
C VAL A 65 -18.94 16.27 7.68
N ALA A 66 -19.72 15.43 8.36
CA ALA A 66 -20.90 15.86 9.14
C ALA A 66 -20.55 16.83 10.29
N LEU A 67 -19.29 16.84 10.75
CA LEU A 67 -18.80 17.78 11.77
C LEU A 67 -18.43 19.16 11.18
N GLY A 68 -18.66 19.37 9.88
CA GLY A 68 -18.36 20.62 9.19
C GLY A 68 -16.86 20.94 9.21
N PRO A 69 -16.46 22.22 9.40
CA PRO A 69 -15.05 22.62 9.31
C PRO A 69 -14.17 21.96 10.38
N TYR A 70 -14.72 21.60 11.54
CA TYR A 70 -14.00 20.92 12.62
C TYR A 70 -13.59 19.49 12.25
N GLY A 71 -14.31 18.85 11.33
CA GLY A 71 -14.01 17.49 10.85
C GLY A 71 -12.78 17.42 9.94
N LEU A 72 -12.39 18.53 9.30
CA LEU A 72 -11.30 18.55 8.32
C LEU A 72 -9.96 18.10 8.92
N GLY A 73 -9.67 18.52 10.16
CA GLY A 73 -8.46 18.11 10.88
C GLY A 73 -8.45 16.60 11.17
N ILE A 74 -9.60 16.03 11.49
CA ILE A 74 -9.74 14.58 11.75
C ILE A 74 -9.57 13.80 10.44
N ILE A 75 -10.19 14.25 9.35
CA ILE A 75 -10.02 13.64 8.03
C ILE A 75 -8.55 13.65 7.61
N ALA A 76 -7.87 14.79 7.77
CA ALA A 76 -6.45 14.91 7.45
C ALA A 76 -5.59 13.95 8.29
N ALA A 77 -5.78 13.92 9.61
CA ALA A 77 -5.05 13.02 10.50
C ALA A 77 -5.31 11.54 10.18
N THR A 78 -6.55 11.18 9.88
CA THR A 78 -6.93 9.81 9.47
C THR A 78 -6.24 9.42 8.17
N LYS A 79 -6.23 10.31 7.17
CA LYS A 79 -5.56 10.06 5.88
C LYS A 79 -4.05 9.90 6.06
N GLU A 80 -3.41 10.72 6.89
CA GLU A 80 -1.98 10.56 7.21
C GLU A 80 -1.69 9.22 7.88
N HIS A 81 -2.53 8.81 8.82
CA HIS A 81 -2.40 7.51 9.49
C HIS A 81 -2.60 6.35 8.51
N GLU A 82 -3.62 6.42 7.65
CA GLU A 82 -3.89 5.44 6.60
C GLU A 82 -2.68 5.27 5.65
N GLN A 83 -2.09 6.40 5.21
CA GLN A 83 -0.91 6.37 4.35
C GLN A 83 0.27 5.66 5.01
N LYS A 84 0.49 5.87 6.31
CA LYS A 84 1.53 5.15 7.07
C LYS A 84 1.24 3.66 7.14
N GLN A 85 -0.01 3.26 7.44
CA GLN A 85 -0.41 1.86 7.48
C GLN A 85 -0.23 1.16 6.12
N ARG A 86 -0.57 1.83 5.01
CA ARG A 86 -0.34 1.30 3.66
C ARG A 86 1.13 0.97 3.41
N LYS A 87 2.05 1.86 3.81
CA LYS A 87 3.50 1.64 3.67
C LYS A 87 3.97 0.46 4.53
N LEU A 88 3.50 0.35 5.76
CA LEU A 88 3.86 -0.76 6.66
C LEU A 88 3.41 -2.11 6.11
N LEU A 89 2.17 -2.18 5.61
CA LEU A 89 1.63 -3.40 5.02
C LEU A 89 2.32 -3.76 3.71
N ALA A 90 2.60 -2.79 2.84
CA ALA A 90 3.38 -3.02 1.62
C ALA A 90 4.78 -3.54 1.94
N ARG A 91 5.42 -2.99 2.98
CA ARG A 91 6.72 -3.45 3.46
C ARG A 91 6.66 -4.88 4.01
N ASP A 92 5.66 -5.18 4.83
CA ASP A 92 5.49 -6.53 5.38
C ASP A 92 5.27 -7.54 4.25
N VAL A 93 4.38 -7.24 3.31
CA VAL A 93 4.19 -8.05 2.10
C VAL A 93 5.49 -8.22 1.33
N HIS A 94 6.30 -7.17 1.12
CA HIS A 94 7.62 -7.31 0.50
C HIS A 94 8.53 -8.26 1.27
N LEU A 95 8.67 -8.03 2.58
CA LEU A 95 9.57 -8.80 3.43
C LEU A 95 9.15 -10.27 3.56
N GLN A 96 7.86 -10.58 3.49
CA GLN A 96 7.36 -11.94 3.58
C GLN A 96 7.30 -12.64 2.21
N CYS A 97 6.99 -11.91 1.14
CA CYS A 97 6.76 -12.49 -0.19
C CYS A 97 7.96 -12.42 -1.13
N SER A 98 8.94 -11.58 -0.85
CA SER A 98 10.08 -11.32 -1.72
C SER A 98 11.40 -11.53 -0.99
N SER A 99 12.38 -12.02 -1.73
CA SER A 99 13.79 -12.10 -1.32
C SER A 99 14.62 -10.92 -1.84
N LEU A 100 14.03 -10.06 -2.68
CA LEU A 100 14.67 -8.86 -3.20
C LEU A 100 14.92 -7.82 -2.09
N PRO A 101 15.96 -6.98 -2.22
CA PRO A 101 16.18 -5.88 -1.29
C PRO A 101 14.95 -4.98 -1.24
N LEU A 102 14.64 -4.48 -0.05
CA LEU A 102 13.51 -3.58 0.14
C LEU A 102 13.71 -2.33 -0.77
N PRO A 103 12.65 -1.76 -1.38
CA PRO A 103 12.72 -0.50 -2.12
C PRO A 103 12.95 0.68 -1.16
N LYS A 104 13.70 1.72 -1.58
CA LYS A 104 14.08 2.86 -0.70
C LYS A 104 12.85 3.57 -0.14
N GLU A 105 11.77 3.56 -0.91
CA GLU A 105 10.47 4.13 -0.62
C GLU A 105 9.78 3.43 0.58
N LEU A 106 10.10 2.16 0.84
CA LEU A 106 9.59 1.37 1.96
C LEU A 106 10.58 1.26 3.13
N GLN A 107 11.84 1.70 2.94
CA GLN A 107 12.87 1.73 3.99
C GLN A 107 12.76 2.96 4.91
N GLY A 108 12.32 4.10 4.37
CA GLY A 108 12.49 5.42 5.03
C GLY A 108 11.55 5.76 6.18
N ASP A 109 10.46 5.01 6.42
CA ASP A 109 9.39 5.46 7.32
C ASP A 109 9.37 4.82 8.73
N LEU A 110 10.32 3.93 9.08
CA LEU A 110 10.41 3.35 10.44
C LEU A 110 11.50 3.94 11.34
N GLY A 111 12.38 4.80 10.83
CA GLY A 111 13.37 5.49 11.67
C GLY A 111 12.76 6.45 12.69
N ALA A 112 11.50 6.85 12.51
CA ALA A 112 10.82 7.86 13.34
C ALA A 112 9.51 7.38 13.99
N SER A 113 9.07 6.14 13.78
CA SER A 113 7.73 5.72 14.19
C SER A 113 7.61 4.20 14.41
N GLY A 114 8.32 3.67 15.41
CA GLY A 114 7.75 2.56 16.20
C GLY A 114 6.40 2.98 16.81
N PRO A 115 5.65 2.10 17.52
CA PRO A 115 4.40 2.48 18.17
C PRO A 115 4.71 3.52 19.26
N GLY A 116 4.83 4.79 18.85
CA GLY A 116 4.89 5.93 19.72
C GLY A 116 3.59 5.92 20.45
N LYS A 117 3.63 5.49 21.71
CA LYS A 117 2.52 5.59 22.64
C LYS A 117 2.02 7.03 22.50
N ALA A 118 0.83 7.19 21.94
CA ALA A 118 0.12 8.46 21.98
C ALA A 118 -0.24 8.67 23.45
N GLN A 119 0.71 9.23 24.21
CA GLN A 119 0.47 9.71 25.55
C GLN A 119 -0.20 11.06 25.39
N TYR A 120 -1.53 11.05 25.39
CA TYR A 120 -2.32 12.27 25.53
C TYR A 120 -2.13 12.83 26.95
N PRO A 121 -2.01 14.17 27.12
CA PRO A 121 -2.07 14.81 28.44
C PRO A 121 -3.45 14.66 29.08
#